data_AF-A0A3C0SYV9-F1
#
_entry.id   AF-A0A3C0SYV9-F1
#
_cell.length_a   1.000
_cell.length_b   1.000
_cell.length_c   1.000
_cell.angle_alpha   90.00
_cell.angle_beta   90.00
_cell.angle_gamma   90.00
#
_symmetry.space_group_name_H-M   'P 1'
#
loop_
_entity.id
_entity.type
_entity.pdbx_description
1 polymer ?
#
loop_
_entity_poly.entity_id
_entity_poly.type
_entity_poly.pdbx_seq_one_letter_code
_entity_poly.pdbx_strand_id
1 'polypeptide(L)'
;MNNAYIIETAAELGLRDRQVQAVADLLAEGATVPFISRYRKEMTGNLDEVQIIAIRDRMEEIEALEKRRESILNSLKERELLTPELEKAVKDAKSLNVLEDVYLP
;
A
#
# COMPACT_ATOMS: atom_id res chain seq x y z
N MET A 1 1.61 6.08 6.72
CA MET A 1 1.56 5.63 5.32
C MET A 1 2.63 6.38 4.53
N ASN A 2 3.34 5.74 3.61
CA ASN A 2 4.30 6.44 2.77
C ASN A 2 3.56 7.32 1.75
N ASN A 3 3.95 8.58 1.62
CA ASN A 3 3.31 9.55 0.71
C ASN A 3 3.38 9.09 -0.76
N ALA A 4 4.43 8.34 -1.15
CA ALA A 4 4.55 7.79 -2.49
C ALA A 4 3.38 6.86 -2.87
N TYR A 5 2.89 6.07 -1.92
CA TYR A 5 1.79 5.12 -2.15
C TYR A 5 0.43 5.80 -2.29
N ILE A 6 0.24 6.94 -1.61
CA ILE A 6 -0.95 7.77 -1.77
C ILE A 6 -1.02 8.32 -3.20
N ILE A 7 0.11 8.84 -3.71
CA ILE A 7 0.20 9.38 -5.07
C ILE A 7 0.02 8.27 -6.11
N GLU A 8 0.65 7.12 -5.92
CA GLU A 8 0.50 5.94 -6.80
C GLU A 8 -0.96 5.48 -6.86
N THR A 9 -1.58 5.26 -5.69
CA THR A 9 -2.99 4.83 -5.59
C THR A 9 -3.94 5.86 -6.21
N ALA A 10 -3.69 7.15 -5.97
CA ALA A 10 -4.49 8.23 -6.55
C ALA A 10 -4.41 8.23 -8.09
N ALA A 11 -3.21 8.08 -8.65
CA ALA A 11 -3.00 8.00 -10.08
C ALA A 11 -3.66 6.75 -10.70
N GLU A 12 -3.51 5.58 -10.07
CA GLU A 12 -4.10 4.32 -10.54
C GLU A 12 -5.64 4.35 -10.54
N LEU A 13 -6.24 4.93 -9.50
CA LEU A 13 -7.70 5.00 -9.34
C LEU A 13 -8.34 6.23 -10.00
N GLY A 14 -7.54 7.14 -10.56
CA GLY A 14 -8.03 8.40 -11.14
C GLY A 14 -8.64 9.34 -10.10
N LEU A 15 -8.12 9.32 -8.88
CA LEU A 15 -8.58 10.13 -7.74
C LEU A 15 -7.57 11.24 -7.42
N ARG A 16 -7.95 12.18 -6.55
CA ARG A 16 -7.00 13.17 -6.04
C ARG A 16 -6.28 12.61 -4.81
N ASP A 17 -5.00 12.92 -4.67
CA ASP A 17 -4.15 12.51 -3.53
C ASP A 17 -4.83 12.80 -2.19
N ARG A 18 -5.43 13.97 -2.04
CA ARG A 18 -6.16 14.38 -0.82
C ARG A 18 -7.32 13.45 -0.46
N GLN A 19 -7.97 12.84 -1.45
CA GLN A 19 -9.12 11.95 -1.24
C GLN A 19 -8.64 10.58 -0.75
N VAL A 20 -7.58 10.07 -1.38
CA VAL A 20 -6.91 8.85 -0.95
C VAL A 20 -6.34 9.01 0.46
N GLN A 21 -5.67 10.13 0.74
CA GLN A 21 -5.16 10.46 2.07
C GLN A 21 -6.28 10.50 3.12
N ALA A 22 -7.39 11.20 2.84
CA ALA A 22 -8.51 11.29 3.77
C ALA A 22 -9.13 9.92 4.08
N VAL A 23 -9.27 9.05 3.08
CA VAL A 23 -9.76 7.67 3.28
C VAL A 23 -8.74 6.87 4.10
N ALA A 24 -7.45 6.99 3.78
CA ALA A 24 -6.37 6.30 4.49
C ALA A 24 -6.35 6.65 5.99
N ASP A 25 -6.47 7.93 6.32
CA ASP A 25 -6.48 8.41 7.71
C ASP A 25 -7.70 7.88 8.47
N LEU A 26 -8.89 7.92 7.85
CA LEU A 26 -10.11 7.40 8.45
C LEU A 26 -10.03 5.88 8.69
N LEU A 27 -9.49 5.11 7.75
CA LEU A 27 -9.28 3.68 7.92
C LEU A 27 -8.27 3.39 9.05
N ALA A 28 -7.20 4.18 9.15
CA ALA A 28 -6.21 4.06 10.23
C ALA A 28 -6.79 4.40 11.61
N GLU A 29 -7.78 5.29 11.68
CA GLU A 29 -8.57 5.59 12.88
C GLU A 29 -9.60 4.49 13.22
N GLY A 30 -9.71 3.44 12.41
CA GLY A 30 -10.63 2.32 12.61
C GLY A 30 -12.03 2.55 12.03
N ALA A 31 -12.22 3.57 11.19
CA ALA A 31 -13.48 3.76 10.49
C ALA A 31 -13.71 2.64 9.46
N THR A 32 -14.97 2.25 9.27
CA THR A 32 -15.34 1.23 8.28
C THR A 32 -15.77 1.85 6.96
N VAL A 33 -15.67 1.10 5.87
CA VAL A 33 -16.13 1.55 4.54
C VAL A 33 -17.60 2.06 4.55
N PRO A 34 -18.59 1.35 5.14
CA PRO A 34 -19.96 1.87 5.22
C PRO A 34 -20.08 3.14 6.07
N PHE A 35 -19.24 3.30 7.09
CA PHE A 35 -19.21 4.50 7.91
C PHE A 35 -18.66 5.70 7.11
N ILE A 36 -17.54 5.52 6.42
CA ILE A 36 -16.89 6.58 5.63
C ILE A 36 -17.83 7.05 4.51
N SER A 37 -18.37 6.11 3.72
CA SER A 37 -19.25 6.41 2.58
C SER A 37 -20.55 7.10 2.99
N ARG A 38 -21.04 6.90 4.23
CA ARG A 38 -22.28 7.51 4.73
C ARG A 38 -22.05 8.81 5.49
N TYR A 39 -21.04 8.88 6.34
CA TYR A 39 -20.89 9.93 7.36
C TYR A 39 -19.63 10.79 7.21
N ARG A 40 -18.77 10.52 6.22
CA ARG A 40 -17.52 11.26 5.97
C ARG A 40 -17.39 11.77 4.53
N LYS A 41 -18.51 11.90 3.82
CA LYS A 41 -18.56 12.32 2.41
C LYS A 41 -17.79 13.62 2.16
N GLU A 42 -17.99 14.65 2.95
CA GLU A 42 -17.30 15.92 2.74
C GLU A 42 -15.78 15.81 2.92
N MET A 43 -15.34 15.03 3.91
CA MET A 43 -13.92 14.79 4.19
C MET A 43 -13.22 14.04 3.05
N THR A 44 -13.91 13.09 2.41
CA THR A 44 -13.37 12.32 1.27
C THR A 44 -13.57 13.01 -0.07
N GLY A 45 -14.25 14.17 -0.12
CA GLY A 45 -14.60 14.83 -1.38
C GLY A 45 -15.70 14.11 -2.16
N ASN A 46 -16.68 13.55 -1.44
CA ASN A 46 -17.85 12.83 -1.91
C ASN A 46 -17.54 11.52 -2.64
N LEU A 47 -16.51 10.78 -2.20
CA LEU A 47 -16.28 9.42 -2.71
C LEU A 47 -17.46 8.50 -2.36
N ASP A 48 -17.80 7.64 -3.31
CA ASP A 48 -18.77 6.57 -3.08
C ASP A 48 -18.13 5.33 -2.43
N GLU A 49 -18.97 4.36 -2.08
CA GLU A 49 -18.55 3.13 -1.42
C GLU A 49 -17.59 2.29 -2.30
N VAL A 50 -17.80 2.26 -3.61
CA VAL A 50 -16.94 1.50 -4.54
C VAL A 50 -15.54 2.11 -4.59
N GLN A 51 -15.45 3.43 -4.66
CA GLN A 51 -14.17 4.15 -4.65
C GLN A 51 -13.44 3.97 -3.32
N ILE A 52 -14.15 4.01 -2.18
CA ILE A 52 -13.55 3.79 -0.86
C ILE A 52 -13.04 2.35 -0.72
N ILE A 53 -13.78 1.35 -1.23
CA ILE A 53 -13.33 -0.05 -1.27
C ILE A 53 -12.05 -0.18 -2.10
N ALA A 54 -12.02 0.41 -3.30
CA ALA A 54 -10.84 0.34 -4.17
C ALA A 54 -9.59 0.94 -3.51
N ILE A 55 -9.73 2.06 -2.78
CA ILE A 55 -8.63 2.66 -2.02
C ILE A 55 -8.17 1.72 -0.90
N ARG A 56 -9.10 1.18 -0.10
CA ARG A 56 -8.77 0.24 0.98
C ARG A 56 -8.01 -0.97 0.45
N ASP A 57 -8.55 -1.62 -0.57
CA ASP A 57 -7.98 -2.86 -1.11
C ASP A 57 -6.58 -2.61 -1.66
N ARG A 58 -6.39 -1.50 -2.40
CA ARG A 58 -5.07 -1.16 -2.92
C ARG A 58 -4.06 -0.85 -1.82
N MET A 59 -4.50 -0.17 -0.77
CA MET A 59 -3.66 0.11 0.39
C MET A 59 -3.28 -1.17 1.15
N GLU A 60 -4.20 -2.11 1.31
CA GLU A 60 -3.94 -3.42 1.92
C GLU A 60 -2.94 -4.24 1.10
N GLU A 61 -3.04 -4.22 -0.23
CA GLU A 61 -2.06 -4.86 -1.12
C GLU A 61 -0.66 -4.26 -0.95
N ILE A 62 -0.56 -2.94 -0.92
CA ILE A 62 0.72 -2.23 -0.72
C ILE A 62 1.30 -2.55 0.65
N GLU A 63 0.48 -2.56 1.72
CA GLU A 63 0.93 -2.90 3.06
C GLU A 63 1.44 -4.35 3.12
N ALA A 64 0.76 -5.30 2.48
CA ALA A 64 1.19 -6.68 2.39
C ALA A 64 2.53 -6.81 1.65
N LEU A 65 2.67 -6.09 0.52
CA LEU A 65 3.91 -6.05 -0.26
C LEU A 65 5.09 -5.55 0.60
N GLU A 66 4.91 -4.44 1.31
CA GLU A 66 5.97 -3.83 2.13
C GLU A 66 6.35 -4.68 3.33
N LYS A 67 5.37 -5.26 4.03
CA LYS A 67 5.64 -6.21 5.12
C LYS A 67 6.45 -7.41 4.61
N ARG A 68 6.11 -7.92 3.43
CA ARG A 68 6.84 -9.04 2.85
C ARG A 68 8.25 -8.63 2.41
N ARG A 69 8.40 -7.45 1.81
CA ARG A 69 9.69 -6.87 1.43
C ARG A 69 10.61 -6.75 2.64
N GLU A 70 10.12 -6.20 3.74
CA GLU A 70 10.88 -6.07 4.99
C GLU A 70 11.29 -7.43 5.55
N SER A 71 10.37 -8.40 5.57
CA SER A 71 10.65 -9.78 6.01
C SER A 71 11.77 -10.43 5.18
N ILE A 72 11.76 -10.27 3.85
CA ILE A 72 12.80 -10.79 2.96
C ILE A 72 14.14 -10.09 3.22
N LEU A 73 14.17 -8.76 3.30
CA LEU A 73 15.40 -8.00 3.58
C LEU A 73 16.02 -8.41 4.91
N ASN A 74 15.21 -8.56 5.95
CA ASN A 74 15.67 -9.01 7.26
C ASN A 74 16.24 -10.43 7.20
N SER A 75 15.55 -11.36 6.53
CA SER A 75 16.03 -12.74 6.38
C SER A 75 17.36 -12.82 5.60
N LEU A 76 17.51 -12.07 4.50
CA LEU A 76 18.75 -12.01 3.73
C LEU A 76 19.89 -11.42 4.56
N LYS A 77 19.61 -10.38 5.35
CA LYS A 77 20.59 -9.76 6.24
C LYS A 77 21.06 -10.70 7.35
N GLU A 78 20.13 -11.40 8.01
CA GLU A 78 20.43 -12.38 9.06
C GLU A 78 21.27 -13.56 8.54
N ARG A 79 21.08 -13.93 7.27
CA ARG A 79 21.85 -14.97 6.59
C ARG A 79 23.16 -14.48 5.98
N GLU A 80 23.48 -13.18 6.13
CA GLU A 80 24.64 -12.52 5.50
C GLU A 80 24.65 -12.63 3.95
N LEU A 81 23.47 -12.78 3.34
CA LEU A 81 23.27 -12.90 1.89
C LEU A 81 22.82 -11.59 1.24
N LEU A 82 22.59 -10.53 2.00
CA LEU A 82 22.10 -9.25 1.47
C LEU A 82 23.23 -8.50 0.72
N THR A 83 23.31 -8.72 -0.59
CA THR A 83 24.17 -7.92 -1.47
C THR A 83 23.47 -6.64 -1.91
N PRO A 84 24.20 -5.60 -2.36
CA PRO A 84 23.59 -4.38 -2.92
C PRO A 84 22.65 -4.65 -4.10
N GLU A 85 22.95 -5.67 -4.93
CA GLU A 85 22.13 -6.09 -6.07
C GLU A 85 20.83 -6.72 -5.60
N LEU A 86 20.89 -7.62 -4.61
CA LEU A 86 19.70 -8.24 -4.02
C LEU A 86 18.86 -7.23 -3.25
N GLU A 87 19.47 -6.34 -2.47
CA GLU A 87 18.77 -5.27 -1.79
C GLU A 87 18.01 -4.40 -2.79
N LYS A 88 18.65 -4.05 -3.91
CA LYS A 88 18.00 -3.29 -4.98
C LYS A 88 16.87 -4.07 -5.64
N ALA A 89 17.09 -5.33 -6.01
CA ALA A 89 16.07 -6.17 -6.63
C ALA A 89 14.83 -6.33 -5.72
N VAL A 90 15.07 -6.57 -4.42
CA VAL A 90 14.01 -6.65 -3.42
C VAL A 90 13.31 -5.31 -3.26
N LYS A 91 13.98 -4.15 -3.34
CA LYS A 91 13.36 -2.81 -3.28
C LYS A 91 12.61 -2.37 -4.54
N ASP A 92 13.02 -2.88 -5.70
CA ASP A 92 12.41 -2.52 -6.98
C ASP A 92 11.20 -3.42 -7.31
N ALA A 93 11.03 -4.55 -6.62
CA ALA A 93 9.90 -5.46 -6.81
C ALA A 93 8.55 -4.75 -6.63
N LYS A 94 7.66 -4.93 -7.62
CA LYS A 94 6.34 -4.28 -7.71
C LYS A 94 5.16 -5.19 -7.33
N SER A 95 5.40 -6.45 -7.04
CA SER A 95 4.37 -7.39 -6.62
C SER A 95 4.94 -8.47 -5.69
N LEU A 96 4.05 -9.12 -4.94
CA LEU A 96 4.43 -10.22 -4.06
C LEU A 96 5.11 -11.35 -4.83
N ASN A 97 4.61 -11.69 -6.03
CA ASN A 97 5.22 -12.73 -6.86
C ASN A 97 6.66 -12.38 -7.24
N VAL A 98 6.92 -11.13 -7.63
CA VAL A 98 8.28 -10.69 -7.97
C VAL A 98 9.19 -10.71 -6.72
N LEU A 99 8.67 -10.40 -5.54
CA LEU A 99 9.43 -10.55 -4.29
C LEU A 99 9.80 -12.01 -4.02
N GLU A 100 8.87 -12.94 -4.19
CA GLU A 100 9.16 -14.37 -4.01
C GLU A 100 10.19 -14.85 -5.04
N ASP A 101 10.06 -14.45 -6.31
CA ASP A 101 11.01 -14.81 -7.36
C ASP A 101 12.43 -14.31 -7.08
N VAL A 102 12.59 -13.17 -6.40
CA VAL A 102 13.89 -12.64 -5.96
C VAL A 102 14.44 -13.39 -4.75
N TYR A 103 13.58 -13.94 -3.88
CA TYR A 103 13.97 -14.58 -2.62
C TYR A 103 14.23 -16.09 -2.74
N LEU A 104 13.62 -16.78 -3.71
CA LEU A 104 13.74 -18.21 -3.93
C LEU A 104 15.10 -18.73 -4.45
N PRO A 105 15.87 -17.98 -5.27
CA PRO A 105 17.20 -18.39 -5.73
C PRO A 105 18.24 -18.46 -4.60
#